data_AF-A0A924PP37-F1
#
_entry.id   AF-A0A924PP37-F1
#
_cell.length_a   1.000
_cell.length_b   1.000
_cell.length_c   1.000
_cell.angle_alpha   90.00
_cell.angle_beta   90.00
_cell.angle_gamma   90.00
#
_symmetry.space_group_name_H-M   'P 1'
#
loop_
_entity.id
_entity.type
_entity.pdbx_description
1 polymer ?
#
loop_
_entity_poly.entity_id
_entity_poly.type
_entity_poly.pdbx_seq_one_letter_code
_entity_poly.pdbx_strand_id
1 'polypeptide(L)'
;MISALKTVRKTWKFRLATALAARVAPLGTLATPAELDHLIDLQTAYWYQQPPLTGAAADQALRDLNARSSSVFIFEVRGKRVRIWDKPAFAFPAEQEALRKHEQRSFGVRALLYQAFFEAVLVRCQSLPAINFALDLADIPQVTADLPIFGFQKYKGANNLLLPDVDFFHAKWYRHDHDTLPYDDKTCSACFVGSSTGGSITVDSIDQLSVPRLRAAAYFQGSSNVFFRIANAVHCDSDQAKSLLMRQPYFCAPVEWNRQLQHRLIISMDGNGAACSRLVKGLRSNSAVVKFDSPYELYYFPALKPGCDHLVAETETDLQCIVAQELAKPGTFKPVALAGQQFAAKYLSIRSVMDYTARLLGAYGRLQG
;
A
#
# COMPACT_ATOMS: atom_id res chain seq x y z
N MET A 1 13.48 27.98 5.72
CA MET A 1 14.63 27.54 4.89
C MET A 1 15.05 26.08 5.13
N ILE A 2 15.28 25.63 6.38
CA ILE A 2 15.75 24.25 6.69
C ILE A 2 14.80 23.13 6.21
N SER A 3 13.48 23.34 6.28
CA SER A 3 12.49 22.35 5.81
C SER A 3 12.55 22.10 4.30
N ALA A 4 12.71 23.16 3.50
CA ALA A 4 12.80 23.06 2.04
C ALA A 4 14.04 22.26 1.61
N LEU A 5 15.20 22.50 2.23
CA LEU A 5 16.43 21.74 1.97
C LEU A 5 16.28 20.25 2.29
N LYS A 6 15.59 19.91 3.39
CA LYS A 6 15.30 18.51 3.75
C LYS A 6 14.43 17.83 2.69
N THR A 7 13.40 18.52 2.18
CA THR A 7 12.53 18.00 1.12
C THR A 7 13.30 17.81 -0.18
N VAL A 8 14.07 18.80 -0.62
CA VAL A 8 14.93 18.69 -1.84
C VAL A 8 15.88 17.50 -1.73
N ARG A 9 16.55 17.32 -0.58
CA ARG A 9 17.44 16.19 -0.34
C ARG A 9 16.70 14.85 -0.41
N LYS A 10 15.49 14.75 0.15
CA LYS A 10 14.66 13.53 0.09
C LYS A 10 14.27 13.20 -1.36
N THR A 11 13.75 14.17 -2.11
CA THR A 11 13.35 13.99 -3.51
C THR A 11 14.54 13.62 -4.39
N TRP A 12 15.70 14.24 -4.20
CA TRP A 12 16.91 13.88 -4.94
C TRP A 12 17.38 12.45 -4.66
N LYS A 13 17.42 12.05 -3.37
CA LYS A 13 17.74 10.66 -2.98
C LYS A 13 16.75 9.67 -3.58
N PHE A 14 15.46 10.02 -3.61
CA PHE A 14 14.41 9.20 -4.20
C PHE A 14 14.61 9.05 -5.72
N ARG A 15 14.83 10.16 -6.45
CA ARG A 15 15.12 10.13 -7.89
C ARG A 15 16.30 9.22 -8.22
N LEU A 16 17.41 9.39 -7.49
CA LEU A 16 18.59 8.54 -7.66
C LEU A 16 18.27 7.07 -7.35
N ALA A 17 17.56 6.79 -6.26
CA ALA A 17 17.14 5.45 -5.87
C ALA A 17 16.29 4.77 -6.94
N THR A 18 15.29 5.47 -7.48
CA THR A 18 14.39 4.98 -8.53
C THR A 18 15.13 4.76 -9.84
N ALA A 19 16.01 5.69 -10.23
CA ALA A 19 16.83 5.55 -11.44
C ALA A 19 17.80 4.37 -11.36
N LEU A 20 18.47 4.18 -10.22
CA LEU A 20 19.36 3.02 -10.00
C LEU A 20 18.57 1.71 -9.99
N ALA A 21 17.44 1.68 -9.30
CA ALA A 21 16.58 0.51 -9.24
C ALA A 21 16.05 0.08 -10.62
N ALA A 22 15.73 1.04 -11.49
CA ALA A 22 15.26 0.76 -12.84
C ALA A 22 16.32 0.11 -13.75
N ARG A 23 17.60 0.08 -13.32
CA ARG A 23 18.71 -0.57 -14.01
C ARG A 23 19.02 -1.98 -13.47
N VAL A 24 18.46 -2.36 -12.32
CA VAL A 24 18.70 -3.68 -11.74
C VAL A 24 17.99 -4.73 -12.60
N ALA A 25 18.72 -5.77 -13.00
CA ALA A 25 18.16 -6.89 -13.73
C ALA A 25 17.11 -7.60 -12.85
N PRO A 26 15.95 -7.99 -13.40
CA PRO A 26 14.94 -8.70 -12.64
C PRO A 26 15.45 -10.10 -12.25
N LEU A 27 15.16 -10.53 -11.02
CA LEU A 27 15.53 -11.86 -10.50
C LEU A 27 14.56 -12.98 -10.91
N GLY A 28 13.60 -12.70 -11.78
CA GLY A 28 12.59 -13.66 -12.21
C GLY A 28 11.82 -13.18 -13.43
N THR A 29 10.80 -13.95 -13.82
CA THR A 29 9.92 -13.62 -14.95
C THR A 29 9.10 -12.39 -14.62
N LEU A 30 9.25 -11.33 -15.41
CA LEU A 30 8.44 -10.12 -15.31
C LEU A 30 7.00 -10.39 -15.75
N ALA A 31 6.06 -9.58 -15.24
CA ALA A 31 4.71 -9.54 -15.79
C ALA A 31 4.77 -9.18 -17.27
N THR A 32 4.05 -9.95 -18.09
CA THR A 32 3.95 -9.68 -19.52
C THR A 32 3.10 -8.43 -19.78
N PRO A 33 3.25 -7.77 -20.95
CA PRO A 33 2.33 -6.73 -21.41
C PRO A 33 0.85 -7.07 -21.21
N ALA A 34 0.42 -8.26 -21.66
CA ALA A 34 -0.98 -8.69 -21.60
C ALA A 34 -1.49 -8.84 -20.16
N GLU A 35 -0.65 -9.31 -19.24
CA GLU A 35 -1.03 -9.43 -17.82
C GLU A 35 -1.18 -8.06 -17.16
N LEU A 36 -0.31 -7.11 -17.50
CA LEU A 36 -0.43 -5.74 -17.00
C LEU A 36 -1.65 -5.03 -17.62
N ASP A 37 -1.90 -5.24 -18.92
CA ASP A 37 -3.06 -4.69 -19.61
C ASP A 37 -4.36 -5.22 -19.00
N HIS A 38 -4.43 -6.52 -18.67
CA HIS A 38 -5.58 -7.08 -17.96
C HIS A 38 -5.84 -6.39 -16.61
N LEU A 39 -4.80 -6.12 -15.81
CA LEU A 39 -4.96 -5.37 -14.56
C LEU A 39 -5.51 -3.95 -14.81
N ILE A 40 -5.08 -3.31 -15.89
CA ILE A 40 -5.50 -1.94 -16.25
C ILE A 40 -6.93 -1.93 -16.76
N ASP A 41 -7.33 -2.93 -17.54
CA ASP A 41 -8.70 -3.10 -18.02
C ASP A 41 -9.66 -3.22 -16.82
N LEU A 42 -9.28 -3.98 -15.78
CA LEU A 42 -10.06 -4.06 -14.54
C LEU A 42 -10.18 -2.71 -13.82
N GLN A 43 -9.13 -1.88 -13.81
CA GLN A 43 -9.19 -0.54 -13.20
C GLN A 43 -10.04 0.44 -14.03
N THR A 44 -10.01 0.31 -15.36
CA THR A 44 -10.61 1.28 -16.28
C THR A 44 -12.01 0.88 -16.76
N ALA A 45 -12.45 -0.36 -16.50
CA ALA A 45 -13.74 -0.91 -16.95
C ALA A 45 -14.94 -0.01 -16.64
N TYR A 46 -15.02 0.52 -15.41
CA TYR A 46 -16.09 1.45 -15.02
C TYR A 46 -16.12 2.70 -15.93
N TRP A 47 -14.95 3.27 -16.20
CA TRP A 47 -14.82 4.53 -16.95
C TRP A 47 -15.03 4.37 -18.45
N TYR A 48 -14.96 3.15 -19.00
CA TYR A 48 -15.43 2.89 -20.36
C TYR A 48 -16.95 2.86 -20.44
N GLN A 49 -17.63 2.40 -19.38
CA GLN A 49 -19.09 2.37 -19.30
C GLN A 49 -19.68 3.73 -18.91
N GLN A 50 -18.93 4.50 -18.12
CA GLN A 50 -19.26 5.83 -17.64
C GLN A 50 -18.10 6.77 -18.01
N PRO A 51 -18.05 7.26 -19.27
CA PRO A 51 -16.97 8.10 -19.73
C PRO A 51 -16.77 9.31 -18.81
N PRO A 52 -15.52 9.63 -18.41
CA PRO A 52 -15.27 10.77 -17.56
C PRO A 52 -15.52 12.08 -18.31
N LEU A 53 -15.65 13.18 -17.57
CA LEU A 53 -15.58 14.51 -18.15
C LEU A 53 -14.30 14.67 -18.99
N THR A 54 -14.41 15.43 -20.08
CA THR A 54 -13.30 15.79 -20.98
C THR A 54 -13.29 17.30 -21.24
N GLY A 55 -12.20 17.79 -21.85
CA GLY A 55 -12.05 19.19 -22.26
C GLY A 55 -12.19 20.19 -21.10
N ALA A 56 -12.89 21.31 -21.37
CA ALA A 56 -13.03 22.40 -20.41
C ALA A 56 -13.76 22.01 -19.11
N ALA A 57 -14.73 21.09 -19.19
CA ALA A 57 -15.46 20.60 -18.03
C ALA A 57 -14.55 19.78 -17.09
N ALA A 58 -13.70 18.92 -17.66
CA ALA A 58 -12.70 18.17 -16.90
C ALA A 58 -11.70 19.10 -16.22
N ASP A 59 -11.16 20.08 -16.98
CA ASP A 59 -10.21 21.05 -16.44
C ASP A 59 -10.81 21.87 -15.29
N GLN A 60 -12.07 22.30 -15.41
CA GLN A 60 -12.76 23.00 -14.32
C GLN A 60 -12.93 22.09 -13.10
N ALA A 61 -13.39 20.85 -13.28
CA ALA A 61 -13.57 19.92 -12.18
C ALA A 61 -12.24 19.59 -11.46
N LEU A 62 -11.12 19.49 -12.20
CA LEU A 62 -9.78 19.33 -11.63
C LEU A 62 -9.34 20.57 -10.85
N ARG A 63 -9.63 21.79 -11.34
CA ARG A 63 -9.34 23.04 -10.60
C ARG A 63 -10.12 23.11 -9.30
N ASP A 64 -11.41 22.79 -9.34
CA ASP A 64 -12.28 22.79 -8.17
C ASP A 64 -11.79 21.77 -7.13
N LEU A 65 -11.41 20.57 -7.59
CA LEU A 65 -10.86 19.53 -6.74
C LEU A 65 -9.53 19.95 -6.09
N ASN A 66 -8.61 20.54 -6.87
CA ASN A 66 -7.34 21.07 -6.37
C ASN A 66 -7.54 22.18 -5.33
N ALA A 67 -8.59 23.00 -5.51
CA ALA A 67 -8.88 24.12 -4.64
C ALA A 67 -9.53 23.70 -3.31
N ARG A 68 -10.37 22.67 -3.31
CA ARG A 68 -11.14 22.24 -2.14
C ARG A 68 -10.52 21.12 -1.32
N SER A 69 -9.65 20.30 -1.91
CA SER A 69 -9.05 19.16 -1.22
C SER A 69 -7.62 19.47 -0.81
N SER A 70 -7.24 19.21 0.45
CA SER A 70 -5.85 19.35 0.89
C SER A 70 -4.97 18.16 0.45
N SER A 71 -5.56 16.98 0.24
CA SER A 71 -4.86 15.72 -0.09
C SER A 71 -4.79 15.39 -1.58
N VAL A 72 -5.66 15.96 -2.42
CA VAL A 72 -5.69 15.68 -3.87
C VAL A 72 -4.80 16.65 -4.64
N PHE A 73 -3.83 16.14 -5.39
CA PHE A 73 -2.94 16.96 -6.21
C PHE A 73 -3.20 16.70 -7.69
N ILE A 74 -3.14 17.76 -8.51
CA ILE A 74 -3.29 17.65 -9.96
C ILE A 74 -1.90 17.58 -10.60
N PHE A 75 -1.69 16.52 -11.36
CA PHE A 75 -0.48 16.27 -12.12
C PHE A 75 -0.74 16.55 -13.60
N GLU A 76 0.08 17.41 -14.18
CA GLU A 76 0.11 17.70 -15.61
C GLU A 76 1.30 16.97 -16.24
N VAL A 77 1.02 16.08 -17.18
CA VAL A 77 2.03 15.36 -17.96
C VAL A 77 2.11 15.95 -19.36
N ARG A 78 3.30 16.39 -19.76
CA ARG A 78 3.60 16.87 -21.11
C ARG A 78 4.93 16.27 -21.57
N GLY A 79 4.86 15.33 -22.52
CA GLY A 79 6.04 14.58 -22.98
C GLY A 79 6.70 13.80 -21.85
N LYS A 80 7.92 14.20 -21.46
CA LYS A 80 8.70 13.56 -20.37
C LYS A 80 8.71 14.35 -19.06
N ARG A 81 7.94 15.45 -19.00
CA ARG A 81 7.89 16.33 -17.83
C ARG A 81 6.57 16.18 -17.10
N VAL A 82 6.64 16.27 -15.77
CA VAL A 82 5.48 16.26 -14.89
C VAL A 82 5.49 17.52 -14.06
N ARG A 83 4.39 18.26 -14.05
CA ARG A 83 4.20 19.45 -13.20
C ARG A 83 3.06 19.18 -12.23
N ILE A 84 3.20 19.65 -11.00
CA ILE A 84 2.11 19.68 -10.03
C ILE A 84 1.51 21.08 -10.10
N TRP A 85 0.18 21.20 -10.16
CA TRP A 85 -0.48 22.50 -10.09
C TRP A 85 -0.29 23.13 -8.71
N ASP A 86 -0.24 24.47 -8.67
CA ASP A 86 -0.14 25.18 -7.41
C ASP A 86 -1.39 24.94 -6.56
N LYS A 87 -1.16 24.68 -5.26
CA LYS A 87 -2.21 24.51 -4.27
C LYS A 87 -2.54 25.87 -3.64
N PRO A 88 -3.82 26.23 -3.44
CA PRO A 88 -4.14 27.41 -2.66
C PRO A 88 -3.73 27.24 -1.20
N ALA A 89 -3.68 28.34 -0.47
CA ALA A 89 -3.61 28.30 0.98
C ALA A 89 -4.95 27.81 1.54
N PHE A 90 -4.91 26.82 2.42
CA PHE A 90 -6.09 26.32 3.12
C PHE A 90 -6.17 26.96 4.49
N ALA A 91 -7.35 27.45 4.85
CA ALA A 91 -7.69 27.83 6.22
C ALA A 91 -8.23 26.60 6.95
N PHE A 92 -7.78 26.38 8.18
CA PHE A 92 -8.24 25.29 9.03
C PHE A 92 -8.77 25.87 10.34
N PRO A 93 -9.73 25.20 11.01
CA PRO A 93 -10.14 25.59 12.36
C PRO A 93 -8.95 25.66 13.31
N ALA A 94 -8.94 26.64 14.22
CA ALA A 94 -7.79 26.96 15.06
C ALA A 94 -7.32 25.75 15.89
N GLU A 95 -8.25 24.95 16.37
CA GLU A 95 -8.03 23.74 17.17
C GLU A 95 -7.42 22.58 16.38
N GLN A 96 -7.53 22.58 15.04
CA GLN A 96 -6.96 21.54 14.17
C GLN A 96 -5.80 22.04 13.30
N GLU A 97 -5.52 23.35 13.30
CA GLU A 97 -4.64 23.98 12.32
C GLU A 97 -3.25 23.36 12.28
N ALA A 98 -2.65 23.09 13.45
CA ALA A 98 -1.33 22.49 13.54
C ALA A 98 -1.28 21.07 12.93
N LEU A 99 -2.29 20.24 13.24
CA LEU A 99 -2.40 18.88 12.72
C LEU A 99 -2.63 18.89 11.21
N ARG A 100 -3.62 19.65 10.73
CA ARG A 100 -3.96 19.74 9.30
C ARG A 100 -2.83 20.31 8.46
N LYS A 101 -2.11 21.32 8.95
CA LYS A 101 -0.89 21.83 8.28
C LYS A 101 0.22 20.77 8.24
N HIS A 102 0.35 19.95 9.28
CA HIS A 102 1.31 18.85 9.28
C HIS A 102 0.93 17.79 8.23
N GLU A 103 -0.34 17.36 8.19
CA GLU A 103 -0.88 16.44 7.18
C GLU A 103 -0.66 16.98 5.75
N GLN A 104 -1.04 18.24 5.50
CA GLN A 104 -0.88 18.89 4.20
C GLN A 104 0.58 18.90 3.75
N ARG A 105 1.53 19.18 4.66
CA ARG A 105 2.97 19.11 4.36
C ARG A 105 3.40 17.69 4.03
N SER A 106 2.89 16.69 4.75
CA SER A 106 3.15 15.28 4.47
C SER A 106 2.68 14.89 3.07
N PHE A 107 1.44 15.27 2.71
CA PHE A 107 0.90 15.04 1.37
C PHE A 107 1.73 15.77 0.30
N GLY A 108 2.13 17.02 0.52
CA GLY A 108 2.98 17.75 -0.40
C GLY A 108 4.33 17.06 -0.65
N VAL A 109 4.95 16.48 0.38
CA VAL A 109 6.16 15.68 0.22
C VAL A 109 5.87 14.43 -0.63
N ARG A 110 4.79 13.71 -0.34
CA ARG A 110 4.39 12.50 -1.08
C ARG A 110 4.06 12.81 -2.56
N ALA A 111 3.45 13.95 -2.84
CA ALA A 111 3.18 14.43 -4.20
C ALA A 111 4.49 14.64 -5.00
N LEU A 112 5.52 15.20 -4.38
CA LEU A 112 6.84 15.37 -5.01
C LEU A 112 7.53 14.01 -5.26
N LEU A 113 7.30 13.00 -4.43
CA LEU A 113 7.79 11.64 -4.67
C LEU A 113 7.07 11.01 -5.87
N TYR A 114 5.75 11.17 -5.99
CA TYR A 114 4.98 10.76 -7.17
C TYR A 114 5.45 11.48 -8.43
N GLN A 115 5.67 12.80 -8.39
CA GLN A 115 6.20 13.54 -9.53
C GLN A 115 7.53 12.94 -10.01
N ALA A 116 8.47 12.72 -9.09
CA ALA A 116 9.75 12.09 -9.40
C ALA A 116 9.61 10.66 -9.94
N PHE A 117 8.65 9.89 -9.41
CA PHE A 117 8.35 8.54 -9.88
C PHE A 117 7.78 8.56 -11.30
N PHE A 118 6.80 9.40 -11.58
CA PHE A 118 6.20 9.56 -12.91
C PHE A 118 7.23 10.03 -13.94
N GLU A 119 8.09 10.99 -13.61
CA GLU A 119 9.19 11.39 -14.49
C GLU A 119 10.10 10.19 -14.84
N ALA A 120 10.43 9.35 -13.86
CA ALA A 120 11.24 8.15 -14.10
C ALA A 120 10.51 7.11 -14.96
N VAL A 121 9.20 6.95 -14.77
CA VAL A 121 8.32 6.10 -15.62
C VAL A 121 8.32 6.64 -17.05
N LEU A 122 8.13 7.95 -17.22
CA LEU A 122 8.06 8.61 -18.52
C LEU A 122 9.35 8.45 -19.31
N VAL A 123 10.52 8.54 -18.68
CA VAL A 123 11.82 8.32 -19.37
C VAL A 123 11.88 6.95 -20.05
N ARG A 124 11.18 5.93 -19.53
CA ARG A 124 11.23 4.55 -20.03
C ARG A 124 10.17 4.22 -21.07
N CYS A 125 9.03 4.90 -21.05
CA CYS A 125 7.93 4.59 -21.96
C CYS A 125 8.07 5.34 -23.29
N GLN A 126 7.26 4.97 -24.28
CA GLN A 126 7.07 5.78 -25.49
C GLN A 126 6.38 7.12 -25.13
N SER A 127 6.14 7.99 -26.09
CA SER A 127 5.39 9.24 -25.84
C SER A 127 4.00 8.91 -25.27
N LEU A 128 3.67 9.44 -24.09
CA LEU A 128 2.31 9.45 -23.57
C LEU A 128 1.57 10.69 -24.06
N PRO A 129 0.23 10.63 -24.20
CA PRO A 129 -0.58 11.80 -24.48
C PRO A 129 -0.41 12.87 -23.38
N ALA A 130 -0.66 14.12 -23.74
CA ALA A 130 -0.76 15.20 -22.78
C ALA A 130 -2.01 14.98 -21.91
N ILE A 131 -1.82 14.80 -20.61
CA ILE A 131 -2.93 14.54 -19.67
C ILE A 131 -2.81 15.40 -18.43
N ASN A 132 -3.96 15.72 -17.82
CA ASN A 132 -4.07 16.25 -16.47
C ASN A 132 -4.84 15.21 -15.65
N PHE A 133 -4.37 14.85 -14.46
CA PHE A 133 -5.10 13.90 -13.61
C PHE A 133 -5.01 14.24 -12.14
N ALA A 134 -6.02 13.81 -11.38
CA ALA A 134 -6.08 13.97 -9.93
C ALA A 134 -5.55 12.72 -9.23
N LEU A 135 -4.68 12.92 -8.23
CA LEU A 135 -4.19 11.86 -7.34
C LEU A 135 -4.47 12.25 -5.89
N ASP A 136 -5.29 11.45 -5.20
CA ASP A 136 -5.51 11.58 -3.78
C ASP A 136 -4.41 10.85 -2.99
N LEU A 137 -3.79 11.57 -2.06
CA LEU A 137 -2.69 11.07 -1.23
C LEU A 137 -3.13 10.69 0.19
N ALA A 138 -4.42 10.85 0.50
CA ALA A 138 -5.03 10.29 1.70
C ALA A 138 -5.03 8.75 1.64
N ASP A 139 -5.14 8.11 2.80
CA ASP A 139 -5.25 6.65 2.87
C ASP A 139 -6.48 6.15 2.11
N ILE A 140 -7.64 6.79 2.30
CA ILE A 140 -8.85 6.47 1.54
C ILE A 140 -9.07 7.60 0.53
N PRO A 141 -8.95 7.33 -0.77
CA PRO A 141 -9.14 8.37 -1.78
C PRO A 141 -10.60 8.80 -1.86
N GLN A 142 -10.83 10.05 -2.21
CA GLN A 142 -12.16 10.55 -2.57
C GLN A 142 -12.71 9.80 -3.79
N VAL A 143 -14.02 9.56 -3.78
CA VAL A 143 -14.76 8.95 -4.88
C VAL A 143 -15.57 10.04 -5.58
N THR A 144 -15.48 10.10 -6.91
CA THR A 144 -16.27 11.02 -7.73
C THR A 144 -16.88 10.28 -8.91
N ALA A 145 -18.07 10.70 -9.35
CA ALA A 145 -18.72 10.14 -10.54
C ALA A 145 -18.16 10.74 -11.84
N ASP A 146 -17.67 11.98 -11.79
CA ASP A 146 -17.43 12.77 -13.01
C ASP A 146 -16.02 12.60 -13.57
N LEU A 147 -15.04 12.24 -12.73
CA LEU A 147 -13.65 12.10 -13.14
C LEU A 147 -12.93 11.01 -12.36
N PRO A 148 -11.94 10.32 -12.95
CA PRO A 148 -11.17 9.29 -12.27
C PRO A 148 -10.18 9.96 -11.31
N ILE A 149 -10.32 9.65 -10.02
CA ILE A 149 -9.32 10.01 -9.00
C ILE A 149 -8.40 8.81 -8.81
N PHE A 150 -7.11 9.04 -8.99
CA PHE A 150 -6.10 8.05 -8.68
C PHE A 150 -5.88 7.96 -7.16
N GLY A 151 -5.59 6.78 -6.66
CA GLY A 151 -5.20 6.52 -5.27
C GLY A 151 -4.25 5.34 -5.20
N PHE A 152 -3.56 5.15 -4.07
CA PHE A 152 -2.69 3.97 -3.91
C PHE A 152 -3.44 2.73 -3.41
N GLN A 153 -4.61 2.93 -2.82
CA GLN A 153 -5.55 1.90 -2.37
C GLN A 153 -6.99 2.41 -2.52
N LYS A 154 -7.96 1.50 -2.45
CA LYS A 154 -9.40 1.84 -2.48
C LYS A 154 -10.23 0.76 -1.80
N TYR A 155 -11.51 1.02 -1.60
CA TYR A 155 -12.48 -0.03 -1.27
C TYR A 155 -12.79 -0.90 -2.48
N LYS A 156 -13.02 -2.21 -2.27
CA LYS A 156 -13.55 -3.13 -3.27
C LYS A 156 -14.79 -2.51 -3.93
N GLY A 157 -14.78 -2.43 -5.26
CA GLY A 157 -15.87 -1.85 -6.05
C GLY A 157 -15.83 -0.32 -6.24
N ALA A 158 -14.93 0.40 -5.60
CA ALA A 158 -14.75 1.84 -5.86
C ALA A 158 -14.14 2.07 -7.26
N ASN A 159 -14.52 3.18 -7.90
CA ASN A 159 -14.11 3.54 -9.26
C ASN A 159 -12.76 4.27 -9.34
N ASN A 160 -12.03 4.41 -8.22
CA ASN A 160 -10.68 4.98 -8.23
C ASN A 160 -9.72 4.13 -9.08
N LEU A 161 -8.77 4.80 -9.73
CA LEU A 161 -7.67 4.14 -10.46
C LEU A 161 -6.50 3.90 -9.50
N LEU A 162 -6.05 2.65 -9.37
CA LEU A 162 -4.99 2.32 -8.42
C LEU A 162 -3.59 2.50 -8.98
N LEU A 163 -2.77 3.28 -8.29
CA LEU A 163 -1.34 3.41 -8.51
C LEU A 163 -0.53 2.65 -7.45
N PRO A 164 0.73 2.29 -7.76
CA PRO A 164 1.67 1.82 -6.75
C PRO A 164 1.99 2.92 -5.73
N ASP A 165 2.09 2.55 -4.45
CA ASP A 165 2.45 3.48 -3.39
C ASP A 165 3.93 3.90 -3.49
N VAL A 166 4.20 5.20 -3.65
CA VAL A 166 5.56 5.74 -3.70
C VAL A 166 6.37 5.52 -2.43
N ASP A 167 5.69 5.38 -1.29
CA ASP A 167 6.38 5.13 -0.02
C ASP A 167 7.11 3.78 -0.03
N PHE A 168 6.78 2.88 -0.96
CA PHE A 168 7.46 1.61 -1.12
C PHE A 168 8.85 1.73 -1.71
N PHE A 169 9.03 2.70 -2.60
CA PHE A 169 10.34 3.02 -3.13
C PHE A 169 11.19 3.68 -2.04
N HIS A 170 10.59 4.59 -1.25
CA HIS A 170 11.28 5.29 -0.18
C HIS A 170 11.73 4.34 0.94
N ALA A 171 10.86 3.44 1.38
CA ALA A 171 11.15 2.45 2.40
C ALA A 171 11.89 1.22 1.87
N LYS A 172 12.35 1.25 0.61
CA LYS A 172 13.12 0.17 -0.05
C LYS A 172 12.36 -1.16 -0.12
N TRP A 173 11.04 -1.17 0.03
CA TRP A 173 10.22 -2.38 -0.04
C TRP A 173 10.31 -3.08 -1.38
N TYR A 174 10.57 -2.33 -2.46
CA TYR A 174 10.82 -2.92 -3.76
C TYR A 174 12.26 -3.39 -3.99
N ARG A 175 13.19 -3.07 -3.09
CA ARG A 175 14.57 -3.59 -3.13
C ARG A 175 14.64 -5.01 -2.58
N HIS A 176 15.65 -5.73 -3.03
CA HIS A 176 15.86 -7.12 -2.68
C HIS A 176 16.50 -7.25 -1.29
N ASP A 177 15.68 -7.16 -0.25
CA ASP A 177 16.05 -7.69 1.06
C ASP A 177 15.65 -9.17 1.08
N HIS A 178 16.63 -10.04 0.84
CA HIS A 178 16.39 -11.48 0.80
C HIS A 178 16.26 -12.06 2.20
N ASP A 179 15.14 -12.73 2.44
CA ASP A 179 15.04 -13.71 3.52
C ASP A 179 15.93 -14.90 3.18
N THR A 180 17.05 -15.03 3.88
CA THR A 180 18.03 -16.10 3.63
C THR A 180 17.71 -17.40 4.35
N LEU A 181 16.73 -17.39 5.27
CA LEU A 181 16.38 -18.58 6.05
C LEU A 181 15.43 -19.46 5.22
N PRO A 182 15.82 -20.69 4.84
CA PRO A 182 14.97 -21.61 4.08
C PRO A 182 13.65 -21.91 4.79
N TYR A 183 12.59 -22.21 4.04
CA TYR A 183 11.26 -22.52 4.61
C TYR A 183 11.31 -23.64 5.65
N ASP A 184 12.07 -24.70 5.37
CA ASP A 184 12.12 -25.89 6.22
C ASP A 184 12.80 -25.59 7.58
N ASP A 185 13.70 -24.60 7.61
CA ASP A 185 14.44 -24.16 8.80
C ASP A 185 13.65 -23.15 9.65
N LYS A 186 12.49 -22.69 9.18
CA LYS A 186 11.60 -21.80 9.93
C LYS A 186 10.75 -22.57 10.93
N THR A 187 10.42 -21.91 12.03
CA THR A 187 9.50 -22.43 13.06
C THR A 187 8.10 -22.61 12.49
N CYS A 188 7.47 -23.76 12.76
CA CYS A 188 6.07 -24.06 12.43
C CYS A 188 5.11 -23.22 13.28
N SER A 189 5.02 -21.93 12.98
CA SER A 189 4.16 -20.98 13.67
C SER A 189 3.83 -19.79 12.77
N ALA A 190 2.86 -18.99 13.19
CA ALA A 190 2.46 -17.76 12.54
C ALA A 190 2.91 -16.52 13.30
N CYS A 191 3.25 -15.44 12.59
CA CYS A 191 3.69 -14.18 13.20
C CYS A 191 3.01 -12.95 12.62
N PHE A 192 2.53 -12.09 13.53
CA PHE A 192 2.16 -10.69 13.29
C PHE A 192 2.78 -9.82 14.38
N VAL A 193 3.47 -8.75 13.98
CA VAL A 193 3.87 -7.67 14.90
C VAL A 193 3.61 -6.34 14.24
N GLY A 194 2.65 -5.57 14.74
CA GLY A 194 2.23 -4.34 14.06
C GLY A 194 1.73 -3.27 15.01
N SER A 195 1.44 -2.10 14.47
CA SER A 195 0.80 -1.02 15.21
C SER A 195 -0.71 -1.26 15.36
N SER A 196 -1.35 -0.60 16.32
CA SER A 196 -2.80 -0.61 16.56
C SER A 196 -3.63 0.15 15.51
N THR A 197 -3.18 0.26 14.26
CA THR A 197 -3.96 0.93 13.19
C THR A 197 -5.21 0.13 12.82
N GLY A 198 -6.17 0.75 12.11
CA GLY A 198 -7.44 0.12 11.73
C GLY A 198 -8.68 0.80 12.30
N GLY A 199 -8.52 2.01 12.85
CA GLY A 199 -9.59 2.78 13.46
C GLY A 199 -9.05 3.78 14.48
N SER A 200 -9.95 4.54 15.10
CA SER A 200 -9.66 5.32 16.30
C SER A 200 -9.57 4.38 17.50
N ILE A 201 -8.51 4.50 18.31
CA ILE A 201 -8.29 3.65 19.48
C ILE A 201 -8.73 4.40 20.73
N THR A 202 -9.94 4.10 21.20
CA THR A 202 -10.53 4.60 22.45
C THR A 202 -10.40 3.56 23.55
N VAL A 203 -10.65 3.95 24.82
CA VAL A 203 -10.75 3.00 25.95
C VAL A 203 -11.77 1.90 25.65
N ASP A 204 -12.98 2.29 25.24
CA ASP A 204 -14.06 1.36 24.90
C ASP A 204 -13.66 0.39 23.78
N SER A 205 -12.93 0.86 22.76
CA SER A 205 -12.50 0.00 21.64
C SER A 205 -11.48 -1.07 22.06
N ILE A 206 -10.69 -0.78 23.10
CA ILE A 206 -9.72 -1.72 23.67
C ILE A 206 -10.47 -2.74 24.53
N ASP A 207 -11.38 -2.28 25.39
CA ASP A 207 -12.13 -3.14 26.30
C ASP A 207 -13.11 -4.07 25.55
N GLN A 208 -13.74 -3.56 24.50
CA GLN A 208 -14.67 -4.32 23.65
C GLN A 208 -13.98 -5.06 22.50
N LEU A 209 -12.67 -4.85 22.30
CA LEU A 209 -11.90 -5.42 21.19
C LEU A 209 -12.54 -5.17 19.81
N SER A 210 -13.11 -3.99 19.58
CA SER A 210 -13.85 -3.68 18.35
C SER A 210 -12.95 -3.46 17.13
N VAL A 211 -11.65 -3.21 17.36
CA VAL A 211 -10.66 -3.05 16.28
C VAL A 211 -10.07 -4.42 15.92
N PRO A 212 -10.11 -4.85 14.63
CA PRO A 212 -9.72 -6.21 14.23
C PRO A 212 -8.33 -6.65 14.72
N ARG A 213 -7.33 -5.76 14.70
CA ARG A 213 -5.98 -6.07 15.18
C ARG A 213 -5.90 -6.30 16.69
N LEU A 214 -6.68 -5.55 17.47
CA LEU A 214 -6.73 -5.73 18.93
C LEU A 214 -7.45 -7.03 19.28
N ARG A 215 -8.56 -7.31 18.59
CA ARG A 215 -9.31 -8.56 18.70
C ARG A 215 -8.44 -9.79 18.43
N ALA A 216 -7.71 -9.79 17.32
CA ALA A 216 -6.78 -10.88 16.99
C ALA A 216 -5.63 -10.99 18.01
N ALA A 217 -5.05 -9.87 18.44
CA ALA A 217 -3.98 -9.86 19.43
C ALA A 217 -4.41 -10.44 20.78
N ALA A 218 -5.62 -10.10 21.24
CA ALA A 218 -6.21 -10.66 22.46
C ALA A 218 -6.54 -12.15 22.29
N TYR A 219 -7.14 -12.54 21.16
CA TYR A 219 -7.50 -13.94 20.89
C TYR A 219 -6.29 -14.88 20.90
N PHE A 220 -5.16 -14.46 20.33
CA PHE A 220 -3.92 -15.24 20.31
C PHE A 220 -3.00 -14.99 21.51
N GLN A 221 -3.48 -14.27 22.54
CA GLN A 221 -2.73 -14.10 23.77
C GLN A 221 -2.45 -15.47 24.41
N GLY A 222 -1.18 -15.75 24.70
CA GLY A 222 -0.77 -17.04 25.28
C GLY A 222 -0.68 -18.21 24.28
N SER A 223 -1.00 -18.01 23.00
CA SER A 223 -0.79 -19.04 21.98
C SER A 223 0.71 -19.35 21.82
N SER A 224 1.07 -20.64 21.84
CA SER A 224 2.44 -21.10 21.57
C SER A 224 2.79 -21.11 20.07
N ASN A 225 1.79 -21.20 19.20
CA ASN A 225 1.97 -21.37 17.76
C ASN A 225 1.59 -20.13 16.93
N VAL A 226 1.03 -19.09 17.57
CA VAL A 226 0.69 -17.82 16.93
C VAL A 226 1.27 -16.66 17.74
N PHE A 227 2.31 -16.04 17.21
CA PHE A 227 2.91 -14.83 17.75
C PHE A 227 2.22 -13.60 17.15
N PHE A 228 1.08 -13.19 17.71
CA PHE A 228 0.37 -11.97 17.31
C PHE A 228 0.52 -10.88 18.37
N ARG A 229 1.18 -9.77 18.04
CA ARG A 229 1.47 -8.69 19.01
C ARG A 229 1.26 -7.29 18.43
N ILE A 230 0.89 -6.37 19.33
CA ILE A 230 0.86 -4.93 19.06
C ILE A 230 2.15 -4.31 19.56
N ALA A 231 2.92 -3.69 18.68
CA ALA A 231 4.23 -3.11 19.01
C ALA A 231 4.21 -1.58 19.15
N ASN A 232 3.19 -0.91 18.61
CA ASN A 232 3.07 0.54 18.68
C ASN A 232 1.61 0.94 18.91
N ALA A 233 1.38 1.74 19.95
CA ALA A 233 0.10 2.36 20.23
C ALA A 233 -0.03 3.66 19.42
N VAL A 234 -0.78 3.59 18.33
CA VAL A 234 -1.04 4.71 17.39
C VAL A 234 -2.54 4.92 17.22
N HIS A 235 -2.92 6.14 16.82
CA HIS A 235 -4.31 6.57 16.68
C HIS A 235 -5.14 6.45 17.97
N CYS A 236 -4.48 6.51 19.13
CA CYS A 236 -5.17 6.66 20.39
C CYS A 236 -5.77 8.06 20.50
N ASP A 237 -7.06 8.13 20.86
CA ASP A 237 -7.79 9.39 21.03
C ASP A 237 -7.34 10.19 22.26
N SER A 238 -6.70 9.51 23.20
CA SER A 238 -6.32 10.02 24.52
C SER A 238 -5.07 9.31 25.05
N ASP A 239 -4.35 9.98 25.95
CA ASP A 239 -3.23 9.39 26.68
C ASP A 239 -3.68 8.22 27.59
N GLN A 240 -4.94 8.27 28.05
CA GLN A 240 -5.56 7.18 28.80
C GLN A 240 -5.69 5.92 27.95
N ALA A 241 -6.27 6.01 26.74
CA ALA A 241 -6.40 4.88 25.82
C ALA A 241 -5.02 4.32 25.43
N LYS A 242 -4.05 5.20 25.16
CA LYS A 242 -2.66 4.80 24.87
C LYS A 242 -2.03 4.02 26.02
N SER A 243 -2.13 4.54 27.24
CA SER A 243 -1.58 3.91 28.44
C SER A 243 -2.29 2.60 28.79
N LEU A 244 -3.59 2.50 28.52
CA LEU A 244 -4.35 1.25 28.68
C LEU A 244 -3.86 0.20 27.67
N LEU A 245 -3.79 0.55 26.38
CA LEU A 245 -3.33 -0.36 25.32
C LEU A 245 -1.92 -0.87 25.60
N MET A 246 -1.00 0.00 26.02
CA MET A 246 0.38 -0.38 26.33
C MET A 246 0.51 -1.34 27.53
N ARG A 247 -0.50 -1.40 28.41
CA ARG A 247 -0.56 -2.33 29.54
C ARG A 247 -1.21 -3.68 29.19
N GLN A 248 -1.76 -3.82 27.98
CA GLN A 248 -2.37 -5.07 27.56
C GLN A 248 -1.30 -6.16 27.39
N PRO A 249 -1.61 -7.41 27.74
CA PRO A 249 -0.64 -8.52 27.72
C PRO A 249 -0.16 -8.90 26.31
N TYR A 250 -0.88 -8.47 25.27
CA TYR A 250 -0.51 -8.64 23.87
C TYR A 250 0.29 -7.45 23.29
N PHE A 251 0.55 -6.41 24.09
CA PHE A 251 1.45 -5.32 23.73
C PHE A 251 2.92 -5.74 23.96
N CYS A 252 3.82 -5.40 23.05
CA CYS A 252 5.24 -5.71 23.18
C CYS A 252 6.14 -4.59 22.65
N ALA A 253 7.44 -4.71 22.90
CA ALA A 253 8.42 -3.88 22.21
C ALA A 253 8.45 -4.20 20.70
N PRO A 254 8.86 -3.27 19.83
CA PRO A 254 9.07 -3.54 18.42
C PRO A 254 9.95 -4.78 18.16
N VAL A 255 9.54 -5.59 17.18
CA VAL A 255 10.27 -6.80 16.76
C VAL A 255 10.80 -6.60 15.36
N GLU A 256 12.09 -6.80 15.17
CA GLU A 256 12.75 -6.68 13.88
C GLU A 256 12.27 -7.74 12.87
N TRP A 257 12.34 -7.40 11.59
CA TRP A 257 11.88 -8.29 10.52
C TRP A 257 12.61 -9.63 10.47
N ASN A 258 13.91 -9.66 10.75
CA ASN A 258 14.68 -10.90 10.78
C ASN A 258 14.10 -11.93 11.77
N ARG A 259 13.56 -11.49 12.91
CA ARG A 259 12.88 -12.35 13.88
C ARG A 259 11.49 -12.73 13.40
N GLN A 260 10.72 -11.79 12.86
CA GLN A 260 9.39 -12.08 12.32
C GLN A 260 9.44 -13.11 11.18
N LEU A 261 10.49 -13.08 10.36
CA LEU A 261 10.70 -14.00 9.25
C LEU A 261 11.22 -15.39 9.67
N GLN A 262 11.44 -15.64 10.96
CA GLN A 262 11.73 -17.01 11.47
C GLN A 262 10.48 -17.92 11.47
N HIS A 263 9.32 -17.36 11.16
CA HIS A 263 8.04 -18.07 11.16
C HIS A 263 7.66 -18.51 9.74
N ARG A 264 7.16 -19.74 9.60
CA ARG A 264 6.69 -20.27 8.31
C ARG A 264 5.48 -19.52 7.77
N LEU A 265 4.67 -18.94 8.64
CA LEU A 265 3.47 -18.19 8.28
C LEU A 265 3.62 -16.71 8.69
N ILE A 266 3.48 -15.79 7.74
CA ILE A 266 3.45 -14.35 8.01
C ILE A 266 2.03 -13.86 7.88
N ILE A 267 1.49 -13.33 8.96
CA ILE A 267 0.12 -12.81 8.98
C ILE A 267 0.15 -11.38 8.41
N SER A 268 -0.76 -11.09 7.49
CA SER A 268 -0.99 -9.75 6.96
C SER A 268 -2.42 -9.33 7.27
N MET A 269 -2.58 -8.35 8.14
CA MET A 269 -3.87 -7.80 8.53
C MET A 269 -3.89 -6.30 8.27
N ASP A 270 -4.96 -5.83 7.65
CA ASP A 270 -5.13 -4.44 7.23
C ASP A 270 -5.16 -3.48 8.42
N GLY A 271 -4.78 -2.23 8.15
CA GLY A 271 -4.78 -1.13 9.11
C GLY A 271 -5.88 -0.14 8.73
N ASN A 272 -5.53 1.14 8.67
CA ASN A 272 -6.43 2.17 8.12
C ASN A 272 -6.76 1.94 6.63
N GLY A 273 -6.01 1.06 5.97
CA GLY A 273 -6.26 0.56 4.63
C GLY A 273 -5.52 -0.76 4.40
N ALA A 274 -5.32 -1.12 3.14
CA ALA A 274 -4.62 -2.33 2.73
C ALA A 274 -3.24 -2.45 3.40
N ALA A 275 -2.95 -3.62 3.98
CA ALA A 275 -1.64 -3.96 4.59
C ALA A 275 -0.57 -4.13 3.52
N CYS A 276 -0.15 -3.02 2.97
CA CYS A 276 0.64 -2.96 1.77
C CYS A 276 2.07 -3.50 2.05
N SER A 277 2.82 -2.90 2.99
CA SER A 277 4.25 -3.20 3.19
C SER A 277 4.50 -4.60 3.75
N ARG A 278 3.67 -5.02 4.70
CA ARG A 278 3.74 -6.33 5.34
C ARG A 278 3.43 -7.47 4.37
N LEU A 279 2.38 -7.31 3.55
CA LEU A 279 2.04 -8.27 2.51
C LEU A 279 3.21 -8.44 1.53
N VAL A 280 3.77 -7.34 1.03
CA VAL A 280 4.91 -7.41 0.08
C VAL A 280 6.14 -8.04 0.73
N LYS A 281 6.44 -7.73 1.99
CA LYS A 281 7.57 -8.33 2.70
C LYS A 281 7.38 -9.83 2.91
N GLY A 282 6.16 -10.26 3.26
CA GLY A 282 5.83 -11.68 3.40
C GLY A 282 5.86 -12.43 2.07
N LEU A 283 5.29 -11.87 1.00
CA LEU A 283 5.31 -12.49 -0.33
C LEU A 283 6.75 -12.65 -0.86
N ARG A 284 7.67 -11.77 -0.47
CA ARG A 284 9.09 -11.84 -0.87
C ARG A 284 9.94 -12.74 0.02
N SER A 285 9.40 -13.26 1.12
CA SER A 285 10.14 -14.09 2.06
C SER A 285 9.96 -15.57 1.78
N ASN A 286 10.73 -16.43 2.45
CA ASN A 286 10.56 -17.89 2.40
C ASN A 286 9.41 -18.36 3.32
N SER A 287 8.36 -17.55 3.48
CA SER A 287 7.21 -17.84 4.34
C SER A 287 5.92 -17.76 3.52
N ALA A 288 4.91 -18.54 3.89
CA ALA A 288 3.58 -18.38 3.30
C ALA A 288 2.87 -17.21 3.99
N VAL A 289 2.19 -16.37 3.22
CA VAL A 289 1.42 -15.26 3.78
C VAL A 289 0.01 -15.72 4.09
N VAL A 290 -0.48 -15.41 5.28
CA VAL A 290 -1.91 -15.50 5.63
C VAL A 290 -2.47 -14.08 5.64
N LYS A 291 -3.23 -13.72 4.61
CA LYS A 291 -3.89 -12.42 4.53
C LYS A 291 -5.27 -12.51 5.15
N PHE A 292 -5.58 -11.66 6.11
CA PHE A 292 -6.95 -11.51 6.59
C PHE A 292 -7.83 -10.88 5.50
N ASP A 293 -9.07 -11.34 5.39
CA ASP A 293 -10.02 -10.69 4.49
C ASP A 293 -10.22 -9.23 4.88
N SER A 294 -10.45 -8.41 3.87
CA SER A 294 -10.52 -6.97 4.01
C SER A 294 -11.27 -6.34 2.84
N PRO A 295 -11.96 -5.22 3.07
CA PRO A 295 -12.62 -4.47 2.01
C PRO A 295 -11.64 -3.62 1.18
N TYR A 296 -10.34 -3.59 1.50
CA TYR A 296 -9.37 -2.77 0.79
C TYR A 296 -8.66 -3.52 -0.36
N GLU A 297 -8.33 -2.79 -1.41
CA GLU A 297 -7.61 -3.27 -2.58
C GLU A 297 -6.37 -2.44 -2.91
N LEU A 298 -5.35 -3.13 -3.46
CA LEU A 298 -4.18 -2.54 -4.11
C LEU A 298 -4.16 -2.94 -5.59
N TYR A 299 -3.39 -2.21 -6.41
CA TYR A 299 -3.39 -2.38 -7.87
C TYR A 299 -3.11 -3.81 -8.36
N TYR A 300 -2.38 -4.61 -7.58
CA TYR A 300 -1.98 -5.97 -7.92
C TYR A 300 -2.87 -7.06 -7.31
N PHE A 301 -3.84 -6.71 -6.44
CA PHE A 301 -4.69 -7.70 -5.77
C PHE A 301 -5.49 -8.57 -6.75
N PRO A 302 -6.03 -8.06 -7.88
CA PRO A 302 -6.77 -8.91 -8.81
C PRO A 302 -5.93 -10.05 -9.43
N ALA A 303 -4.60 -9.92 -9.47
CA ALA A 303 -3.71 -10.97 -9.94
C ALA A 303 -3.25 -11.94 -8.82
N LEU A 304 -3.45 -11.58 -7.55
CA LEU A 304 -2.98 -12.35 -6.39
C LEU A 304 -4.00 -13.44 -6.03
N LYS A 305 -3.67 -14.71 -6.28
CA LYS A 305 -4.62 -15.83 -6.20
C LYS A 305 -4.68 -16.44 -4.80
N PRO A 306 -5.84 -16.44 -4.12
CA PRO A 306 -6.04 -17.18 -2.86
C PRO A 306 -5.76 -18.67 -3.01
N GLY A 307 -5.15 -19.28 -2.00
CA GLY A 307 -4.76 -20.70 -1.96
C GLY A 307 -3.54 -21.05 -2.83
N CYS A 308 -3.10 -20.14 -3.70
CA CYS A 308 -1.94 -20.32 -4.57
C CYS A 308 -0.79 -19.41 -4.12
N ASP A 309 -0.98 -18.08 -4.19
CA ASP A 309 0.08 -17.10 -3.88
C ASP A 309 0.07 -16.68 -2.40
N HIS A 310 -1.07 -16.86 -1.74
CA HIS A 310 -1.29 -16.57 -0.32
C HIS A 310 -2.45 -17.40 0.23
N LEU A 311 -2.53 -17.50 1.55
CA LEU A 311 -3.65 -18.07 2.27
C LEU A 311 -4.60 -16.95 2.73
N VAL A 312 -5.88 -17.27 2.88
CA VAL A 312 -6.91 -16.33 3.36
C VAL A 312 -7.43 -16.81 4.71
N ALA A 313 -7.61 -15.87 5.62
CA ALA A 313 -8.32 -16.08 6.89
C ALA A 313 -9.41 -15.01 7.02
N GLU A 314 -10.65 -15.39 7.29
CA GLU A 314 -11.72 -14.42 7.58
C GLU A 314 -11.76 -14.14 9.09
N THR A 315 -11.42 -15.15 9.88
CA THR A 315 -11.44 -15.15 11.34
C THR A 315 -10.15 -15.69 11.93
N GLU A 316 -9.97 -15.51 13.24
CA GLU A 316 -8.86 -16.08 13.98
C GLU A 316 -8.92 -17.62 14.01
N THR A 317 -10.12 -18.20 14.00
CA THR A 317 -10.32 -19.64 13.91
C THR A 317 -9.75 -20.20 12.60
N ASP A 318 -9.94 -19.50 11.47
CA ASP A 318 -9.36 -19.92 10.19
C ASP A 318 -7.83 -19.92 10.24
N LEU A 319 -7.24 -18.89 10.85
CA LEU A 319 -5.79 -18.83 11.06
C LEU A 319 -5.33 -19.97 12.00
N GLN A 320 -6.07 -20.31 13.05
CA GLN A 320 -5.77 -21.48 13.89
C GLN A 320 -5.80 -22.78 13.08
N CYS A 321 -6.81 -22.97 12.23
CA CYS A 321 -6.92 -24.14 11.36
C CYS A 321 -5.75 -24.23 10.38
N ILE A 322 -5.34 -23.11 9.77
CA ILE A 322 -4.15 -23.05 8.91
C ILE A 322 -2.90 -23.45 9.69
N VAL A 323 -2.68 -22.88 10.88
CA VAL A 323 -1.52 -23.21 11.73
C VAL A 323 -1.53 -24.68 12.14
N ALA A 324 -2.71 -25.23 12.48
CA ALA A 324 -2.87 -26.63 12.84
C ALA A 324 -2.52 -27.57 11.66
N GLN A 325 -2.88 -27.21 10.42
CA GLN A 325 -2.50 -27.99 9.24
C GLN A 325 -0.98 -28.01 9.03
N GLU A 326 -0.31 -26.86 9.19
CA GLU A 326 1.15 -26.78 9.09
C GLU A 326 1.85 -27.55 10.22
N LEU A 327 1.28 -27.57 11.43
CA LEU A 327 1.81 -28.37 12.54
C LEU A 327 1.63 -29.87 12.33
N ALA A 328 0.45 -30.30 11.84
CA ALA A 328 0.15 -31.70 11.60
C ALA A 328 0.99 -32.29 10.45
N LYS A 329 1.29 -31.46 9.44
CA LYS A 329 2.13 -31.83 8.31
C LYS A 329 3.04 -30.65 7.94
N PRO A 330 4.21 -30.52 8.60
CA PRO A 330 5.19 -29.47 8.30
C PRO A 330 5.56 -29.45 6.81
N GLY A 331 5.50 -28.27 6.21
CA GLY A 331 5.75 -28.06 4.77
C GLY A 331 4.47 -28.00 3.93
N THR A 332 3.28 -28.12 4.53
CA THR A 332 1.99 -28.07 3.81
C THR A 332 1.88 -26.82 2.95
N PHE A 333 2.34 -25.67 3.46
CA PHE A 333 2.23 -24.39 2.73
C PHE A 333 3.52 -23.93 2.06
N LYS A 334 4.54 -24.79 1.96
CA LYS A 334 5.77 -24.47 1.22
C LYS A 334 5.51 -24.11 -0.26
N PRO A 335 4.62 -24.79 -1.00
CA PRO A 335 4.29 -24.38 -2.37
C PRO A 335 3.68 -22.97 -2.44
N VAL A 336 2.87 -22.58 -1.45
CA VAL A 336 2.26 -21.25 -1.38
C VAL A 336 3.30 -20.16 -1.14
N ALA A 337 4.28 -20.41 -0.25
CA ALA A 337 5.41 -19.51 -0.04
C ALA A 337 6.20 -19.28 -1.34
N LEU A 338 6.49 -20.36 -2.08
CA LEU A 338 7.21 -20.28 -3.35
C LEU A 338 6.42 -19.51 -4.41
N ALA A 339 5.13 -19.79 -4.56
CA ALA A 339 4.25 -19.07 -5.50
C ALA A 339 4.14 -17.58 -5.14
N GLY A 340 4.03 -17.24 -3.86
CA GLY A 340 4.06 -15.85 -3.37
C GLY A 340 5.34 -15.10 -3.77
N GLN A 341 6.50 -15.76 -3.70
CA GLN A 341 7.78 -15.17 -4.17
C GLN A 341 7.80 -14.94 -5.66
N GLN A 342 7.34 -15.93 -6.43
CA GLN A 342 7.24 -15.81 -7.88
C GLN A 342 6.30 -14.67 -8.27
N PHE A 343 5.15 -14.56 -7.59
CA PHE A 343 4.23 -13.44 -7.75
C PHE A 343 4.91 -12.10 -7.46
N ALA A 344 5.62 -11.98 -6.33
CA ALA A 344 6.30 -10.73 -5.97
C ALA A 344 7.43 -10.37 -6.94
N ALA A 345 8.21 -11.34 -7.41
CA ALA A 345 9.22 -11.13 -8.44
C ALA A 345 8.60 -10.67 -9.77
N LYS A 346 7.40 -11.17 -10.08
CA LYS A 346 6.69 -10.90 -11.33
C LYS A 346 5.97 -9.56 -11.36
N TYR A 347 5.13 -9.27 -10.36
CA TYR A 347 4.26 -8.09 -10.35
C TYR A 347 4.80 -6.95 -9.50
N LEU A 348 5.60 -7.25 -8.47
CA LEU A 348 6.09 -6.26 -7.51
C LEU A 348 7.57 -5.90 -7.73
N SER A 349 8.15 -6.23 -8.89
CA SER A 349 9.45 -5.70 -9.28
C SER A 349 9.34 -4.23 -9.66
N ILE A 350 10.40 -3.44 -9.46
CA ILE A 350 10.40 -2.01 -9.81
C ILE A 350 10.09 -1.81 -11.29
N ARG A 351 10.56 -2.71 -12.16
CA ARG A 351 10.27 -2.68 -13.59
C ARG A 351 8.79 -2.91 -13.88
N SER A 352 8.20 -3.96 -13.33
CA SER A 352 6.76 -4.26 -13.50
C SER A 352 5.89 -3.13 -12.97
N VAL A 353 6.26 -2.56 -11.82
CA VAL A 353 5.58 -1.42 -11.21
C VAL A 353 5.60 -0.19 -12.14
N MET A 354 6.76 0.13 -12.72
CA MET A 354 6.90 1.24 -13.67
C MET A 354 6.13 0.97 -14.98
N ASP A 355 6.21 -0.25 -15.50
CA ASP A 355 5.54 -0.64 -16.74
C ASP A 355 4.00 -0.61 -16.56
N TYR A 356 3.50 -1.06 -15.40
CA TYR A 356 2.08 -0.91 -15.01
C TYR A 356 1.68 0.56 -14.98
N THR A 357 2.44 1.42 -14.28
CA THR A 357 2.12 2.86 -14.19
C THR A 357 2.10 3.52 -15.57
N ALA A 358 3.08 3.24 -16.45
CA ALA A 358 3.12 3.81 -17.79
C ALA A 358 1.87 3.45 -18.60
N ARG A 359 1.48 2.18 -18.56
CA ARG A 359 0.31 1.66 -19.29
C ARG A 359 -0.99 2.22 -18.73
N LEU A 360 -1.13 2.32 -17.40
CA LEU A 360 -2.31 2.91 -16.76
C LEU A 360 -2.46 4.39 -17.15
N LEU A 361 -1.39 5.18 -17.11
CA LEU A 361 -1.42 6.58 -17.56
C LEU A 361 -1.76 6.70 -19.05
N GLY A 362 -1.24 5.79 -19.89
CA GLY A 362 -1.60 5.72 -21.30
C GLY A 362 -3.08 5.38 -21.53
N ALA A 363 -3.63 4.45 -20.75
CA ALA A 363 -5.04 4.10 -20.79
C ALA A 363 -5.93 5.26 -20.35
N TYR A 364 -5.56 5.93 -19.26
CA TYR A 364 -6.25 7.14 -18.81
C TYR A 364 -6.24 8.25 -19.88
N GLY A 365 -5.11 8.45 -20.57
CA GLY A 365 -5.05 9.42 -21.66
C GLY A 365 -5.98 9.13 -22.83
N ARG A 366 -6.27 7.85 -23.11
CA ARG A 366 -7.29 7.45 -24.08
C ARG A 366 -8.73 7.64 -23.60
N LEU A 367 -8.96 7.71 -22.28
CA LEU A 367 -10.26 8.06 -21.73
C LEU A 367 -10.54 9.57 -21.80
N GLN A 368 -9.53 10.39 -22.08
CA GLN A 368 -9.62 11.86 -22.04
C GLN A 368 -9.65 12.53 -23.43
N GLY A 369 -9.26 11.82 -24.49
CA GLY A 369 -9.28 12.28 -25.87
C GLY A 369 -10.11 11.37 -26.74
#